data_AF-A0A933GWQ3-F1
#
_entry.id   AF-A0A933GWQ3-F1
#
_cell.length_a   1.000
_cell.length_b   1.000
_cell.length_c   1.000
_cell.angle_alpha   90.00
_cell.angle_beta   90.00
_cell.angle_gamma   90.00
#
_symmetry.space_group_name_H-M   'P 1'
#
loop_
_entity.id
_entity.type
_entity.pdbx_description
1 polymer ?
#
loop_
_entity_poly.entity_id
_entity_poly.type
_entity_poly.pdbx_seq_one_letter_code
_entity_poly.pdbx_strand_id
1 'polypeptide(L)'
;MTLPEDEAEKREAELRRRFLAGVPERLQKIEEARAAATTSGSADDWKTFQRLVHNLKGAGATYGAGALSRAAERLELVLDAVRDSLYDPAFELPTSEIVSRLSEIGAAARAVTLPREAKTGPVPEPARPSSRPMPGPGRVLLIEDDEDLARSMTRLLLGAGLSCAWCPDGESAIASAKVRPPDVVLLDVVLPGMDGFEVCRRLRELPRLSRVPIVFLTAVGQESEILRAYDLGAEDYVTKPASPPVLLAKIRGMLERRQRREPRRPDRLTEGEVVAGRYRIQEPVGQGGMGAVYLARHLETGTLVALKALFLPDARRDEARERFRREIEALSELRHPNLVRILDHGEEEISFFAMEYLAGGSLSERVRERGALPAVEALGVLARIAEGLDVAHGLGFLHRDLKSDNVLFRADGEPVLTDFSLVLRLRDPQARLTETGRAFGTPWYMSPEQIRGRQDLDARSDVYGLGAMLYELLTGAPPYHDLPEAEALAKVLSDEAPEPGAVRGDIPLAAEIVCLRAMARDREARYQDAAAFARAAFQAIRELT
;
A
#
# COMPACT_ATOMS: atom_id res chain seq x y z
N MET A 1 -20.75 13.17 5.96
CA MET A 1 -22.10 13.69 5.71
C MET A 1 -23.07 12.95 6.61
N THR A 2 -23.58 13.60 7.65
CA THR A 2 -24.70 13.13 8.46
C THR A 2 -25.98 13.21 7.62
N LEU A 3 -26.79 12.15 7.64
CA LEU A 3 -28.14 12.20 7.08
C LEU A 3 -28.96 13.24 7.89
N PRO A 4 -29.81 14.06 7.26
CA PRO A 4 -30.65 15.03 7.98
C PRO A 4 -31.52 14.29 9.01
N GLU A 5 -31.56 14.81 10.24
CA GLU A 5 -32.28 14.20 11.39
C GLU A 5 -33.74 13.83 11.06
N ASP A 6 -34.39 14.60 10.17
CA ASP A 6 -35.75 14.36 9.67
C ASP A 6 -35.97 13.04 8.91
N GLU A 7 -34.95 12.46 8.27
CA GLU A 7 -35.07 11.16 7.56
C GLU A 7 -34.88 9.97 8.50
N ALA A 8 -34.04 10.13 9.53
CA ALA A 8 -33.81 9.10 10.54
C ALA A 8 -35.08 8.87 11.38
N GLU A 9 -35.73 9.95 11.80
CA GLU A 9 -36.99 9.88 12.57
C GLU A 9 -38.14 9.25 11.77
N LYS A 10 -38.27 9.57 10.47
CA LYS A 10 -39.29 8.97 9.60
C LYS A 10 -39.08 7.46 9.42
N ARG A 11 -37.82 7.03 9.31
CA ARG A 11 -37.45 5.63 9.13
C ARG A 11 -37.64 4.81 10.40
N GLU A 12 -37.33 5.38 11.56
CA GLU A 12 -37.61 4.78 12.87
C GLU A 12 -39.12 4.60 13.09
N ALA A 13 -39.93 5.60 12.72
CA ALA A 13 -41.38 5.53 12.78
C ALA A 13 -41.98 4.42 11.89
N GLU A 14 -41.43 4.22 10.68
CA GLU A 14 -41.88 3.16 9.76
C GLU A 14 -41.55 1.75 10.30
N LEU A 15 -40.33 1.56 10.83
CA LEU A 15 -39.90 0.29 11.42
C LEU A 15 -40.74 -0.08 12.65
N ARG A 16 -40.97 0.90 13.52
CA ARG A 16 -41.85 0.76 14.68
C ARG A 16 -43.25 0.34 14.27
N ARG A 17 -43.80 0.94 13.21
CA ARG A 17 -45.13 0.59 12.69
C ARG A 17 -45.19 -0.86 12.16
N ARG A 18 -44.19 -1.28 11.38
CA ARG A 18 -44.12 -2.66 10.85
C ARG A 18 -44.01 -3.71 11.95
N PHE A 19 -43.22 -3.43 12.99
CA PHE A 19 -43.12 -4.30 14.15
C PHE A 19 -44.49 -4.47 14.82
N LEU A 20 -45.16 -3.35 15.15
CA LEU A 20 -46.45 -3.34 15.84
C LEU A 20 -47.56 -4.03 15.05
N ALA A 21 -47.59 -3.88 13.72
CA ALA A 21 -48.54 -4.56 12.85
C ALA A 21 -48.42 -6.10 12.90
N GLY A 22 -47.22 -6.63 13.15
CA GLY A 22 -46.96 -8.07 13.22
C GLY A 22 -46.98 -8.67 14.63
N VAL A 23 -47.34 -7.91 15.67
CA VAL A 23 -47.43 -8.45 17.04
C VAL A 23 -48.50 -9.56 17.16
N PRO A 24 -49.71 -9.45 16.57
CA PRO A 24 -50.73 -10.50 16.69
C PRO A 24 -50.27 -11.87 16.18
N GLU A 25 -49.58 -11.93 15.03
CA GLU A 25 -49.06 -13.19 14.46
C GLU A 25 -47.99 -13.81 15.36
N ARG A 26 -47.14 -12.97 15.99
CA ARG A 26 -46.13 -13.46 16.93
C ARG A 26 -46.76 -14.04 18.19
N LEU A 27 -47.82 -13.42 18.71
CA LEU A 27 -48.55 -13.96 19.86
C LEU A 27 -49.22 -15.29 19.53
N GLN A 28 -49.75 -15.44 18.31
CA GLN A 28 -50.30 -16.71 17.86
C GLN A 28 -49.22 -17.82 17.86
N LYS A 29 -48.04 -17.55 17.29
CA LYS A 29 -46.91 -18.51 17.29
C LYS A 29 -46.42 -18.86 18.69
N ILE A 30 -46.44 -17.90 19.61
CA ILE A 30 -46.09 -18.10 21.02
C ILE A 30 -47.11 -19.02 21.71
N GLU A 31 -48.41 -18.84 21.46
CA GLU A 31 -49.46 -19.73 21.98
C GLU A 31 -49.39 -21.15 21.39
N GLU A 32 -49.10 -21.26 20.09
CA GLU A 32 -48.89 -22.56 19.42
C GLU A 32 -47.67 -23.29 20.01
N ALA A 33 -46.55 -22.59 20.21
CA ALA A 33 -45.35 -23.15 20.82
C ALA A 33 -45.57 -23.56 22.28
N ARG A 34 -46.35 -22.78 23.05
CA ARG A 34 -46.77 -23.16 24.41
C ARG A 34 -47.57 -24.47 24.40
N ALA A 35 -48.57 -24.57 23.54
CA ALA A 35 -49.43 -25.74 23.46
C ALA A 35 -48.63 -27.00 23.09
N ALA A 36 -47.71 -26.87 22.14
CA ALA A 36 -46.77 -27.93 21.76
C ALA A 36 -45.89 -28.35 22.94
N ALA A 37 -45.22 -27.39 23.60
CA ALA A 37 -44.34 -27.65 24.73
C ALA A 37 -45.05 -28.31 25.93
N THR A 38 -46.29 -27.90 26.20
CA THR A 38 -47.10 -28.46 27.29
C THR A 38 -47.59 -29.89 26.97
N THR A 39 -47.81 -30.21 25.70
CA THR A 39 -48.34 -31.50 25.25
C THR A 39 -47.23 -32.55 25.07
N SER A 40 -46.09 -32.15 24.50
CA SER A 40 -44.97 -33.05 24.24
C SER A 40 -44.05 -33.23 25.45
N GLY A 41 -43.94 -32.21 26.32
CA GLY A 41 -42.97 -32.16 27.41
C GLY A 41 -41.50 -32.12 26.95
N SER A 42 -41.24 -31.96 25.64
CA SER A 42 -39.89 -32.01 25.07
C SER A 42 -39.08 -30.75 25.38
N ALA A 43 -37.82 -30.93 25.76
CA ALA A 43 -36.89 -29.82 26.00
C ALA A 43 -36.71 -28.91 24.77
N ASP A 44 -36.80 -29.45 23.56
CA ASP A 44 -36.65 -28.66 22.32
C ASP A 44 -37.89 -27.81 22.01
N ASP A 45 -39.08 -28.27 22.39
CA ASP A 45 -40.31 -27.48 22.28
C ASP A 45 -40.33 -26.34 23.32
N TRP A 46 -39.87 -26.61 24.55
CA TRP A 46 -39.67 -25.58 25.58
C TRP A 46 -38.63 -24.53 25.17
N LYS A 47 -37.51 -24.92 24.56
CA LYS A 47 -36.53 -23.99 23.99
C LYS A 47 -37.14 -23.14 22.86
N THR A 48 -37.94 -23.76 22.00
CA THR A 48 -38.61 -23.05 20.91
C THR A 48 -39.59 -22.00 21.46
N PHE A 49 -40.37 -22.36 22.47
CA PHE A 49 -41.28 -21.44 23.16
C PHE A 49 -40.51 -20.29 23.82
N GLN A 50 -39.44 -20.58 24.57
CA GLN A 50 -38.60 -19.57 25.21
C GLN A 50 -37.97 -18.60 24.21
N ARG A 51 -37.44 -19.10 23.10
CA ARG A 51 -36.85 -18.29 22.03
C ARG A 51 -37.86 -17.30 21.43
N LEU A 52 -39.10 -17.72 21.20
CA LEU A 52 -40.14 -16.84 20.68
C LEU A 52 -40.50 -15.70 21.66
N VAL A 53 -40.52 -16.00 22.96
CA VAL A 53 -40.74 -15.00 24.02
C VAL A 53 -39.56 -14.02 24.12
N HIS A 54 -38.32 -14.52 24.07
CA HIS A 54 -37.10 -13.70 24.06
C HIS A 54 -37.07 -12.73 22.86
N ASN A 55 -37.42 -13.24 21.67
CA ASN A 55 -37.50 -12.43 20.46
C ASN A 55 -38.56 -11.31 20.57
N LEU A 56 -39.70 -11.59 21.21
CA LEU A 56 -40.75 -10.58 21.45
C LEU A 56 -40.29 -9.51 22.45
N LYS A 57 -39.59 -9.91 23.53
CA LYS A 57 -39.00 -8.99 24.52
C LYS A 57 -38.02 -8.02 23.86
N GLY A 58 -37.07 -8.56 23.09
CA GLY A 58 -36.04 -7.77 22.40
C GLY A 58 -36.64 -6.81 21.39
N ALA A 59 -37.54 -7.29 20.53
CA ALA A 59 -38.20 -6.43 19.55
C ALA A 59 -39.07 -5.35 20.22
N GLY A 60 -39.75 -5.67 21.32
CA GLY A 60 -40.53 -4.69 22.09
C GLY A 60 -39.68 -3.55 22.68
N ALA A 61 -38.47 -3.85 23.15
CA ALA A 61 -37.54 -2.84 23.66
C ALA A 61 -37.03 -1.92 22.55
N THR A 62 -36.64 -2.51 21.41
CA THR A 62 -36.08 -1.80 20.25
C THR A 62 -37.08 -0.84 19.61
N TYR A 63 -38.35 -1.22 19.51
CA TYR A 63 -39.37 -0.44 18.79
C TYR A 63 -40.28 0.37 19.73
N GLY A 64 -39.81 0.70 20.93
CA GLY A 64 -40.52 1.59 21.85
C GLY A 64 -41.87 1.05 22.35
N ALA A 65 -42.00 -0.27 22.47
CA ALA A 65 -43.16 -0.96 23.04
C ALA A 65 -42.81 -1.53 24.44
N GLY A 66 -42.35 -0.65 25.33
CA GLY A 66 -41.78 -1.06 26.63
C GLY A 66 -42.75 -1.86 27.52
N ALA A 67 -44.06 -1.63 27.43
CA ALA A 67 -45.05 -2.43 28.15
C ALA A 67 -45.08 -3.89 27.66
N LEU A 68 -44.93 -4.10 26.34
CA LEU A 68 -44.86 -5.43 25.73
C LEU A 68 -43.56 -6.14 26.11
N SER A 69 -42.44 -5.42 26.08
CA SER A 69 -41.12 -5.95 26.46
C SER A 69 -41.09 -6.43 27.92
N ARG A 70 -41.60 -5.61 28.86
CA ARG A 70 -41.69 -5.97 30.29
C ARG A 70 -42.65 -7.12 30.58
N ALA A 71 -43.70 -7.28 29.78
CA ALA A 71 -44.61 -8.43 29.91
C ALA A 71 -43.92 -9.72 29.42
N ALA A 72 -43.19 -9.65 28.30
CA ALA A 72 -42.42 -10.78 27.78
C ALA A 72 -41.27 -11.20 28.70
N GLU A 73 -40.58 -10.25 29.32
CA GLU A 73 -39.53 -10.51 30.31
C GLU A 73 -40.04 -11.29 31.53
N ARG A 74 -41.24 -10.96 32.04
CA ARG A 74 -41.82 -11.68 33.18
C ARG A 74 -42.21 -13.11 32.83
N LEU A 75 -42.60 -13.38 31.59
CA LEU A 75 -42.82 -14.75 31.12
C LEU A 75 -41.48 -15.48 30.93
N GLU A 76 -40.47 -14.82 30.39
CA GLU A 76 -39.13 -15.38 30.19
C GLU A 76 -38.51 -15.90 31.49
N LEU A 77 -38.64 -15.16 32.59
CA LEU A 77 -38.18 -15.60 33.92
C LEU A 77 -38.85 -16.91 34.39
N VAL A 78 -40.15 -17.07 34.11
CA VAL A 78 -40.87 -18.32 34.42
C VAL A 78 -40.37 -19.45 33.54
N LEU A 79 -40.07 -19.18 32.26
CA LEU A 79 -39.56 -20.18 31.32
C LEU A 79 -38.11 -20.59 31.61
N ASP A 80 -37.27 -19.69 32.10
CA ASP A 80 -35.93 -20.02 32.59
C ASP A 80 -36.00 -21.00 33.77
N ALA A 81 -36.87 -20.73 34.74
CA ALA A 81 -37.09 -21.63 35.87
C ALA A 81 -37.62 -23.00 35.42
N VAL A 82 -38.55 -23.03 34.46
CA VAL A 82 -39.02 -24.28 33.86
C VAL A 82 -37.87 -25.04 33.21
N ARG A 83 -37.09 -24.40 32.33
CA ARG A 83 -35.96 -25.01 31.63
C ARG A 83 -34.98 -25.68 32.60
N ASP A 84 -34.61 -24.96 33.65
CA ASP A 84 -33.60 -25.43 34.62
C ASP A 84 -34.12 -26.61 35.46
N SER A 85 -35.43 -26.83 35.50
CA SER A 85 -36.10 -27.92 36.22
C SER A 85 -36.80 -28.96 35.33
N LEU A 86 -36.64 -28.90 34.00
CA LEU A 86 -37.29 -29.81 33.03
C LEU A 86 -36.92 -31.30 33.22
N TYR A 87 -35.83 -31.59 33.93
CA TYR A 87 -35.33 -32.95 34.19
C TYR A 87 -35.59 -33.43 35.63
N ASP A 88 -36.23 -32.62 36.47
CA ASP A 88 -36.57 -32.99 37.84
C ASP A 88 -37.95 -33.68 37.86
N PRO A 89 -38.03 -34.98 38.20
CA PRO A 89 -39.29 -35.72 38.24
C PRO A 89 -40.25 -35.25 39.34
N ALA A 90 -39.80 -34.43 40.30
CA ALA A 90 -40.64 -33.83 41.34
C ALA A 90 -41.16 -32.43 40.97
N PHE A 91 -40.74 -31.86 39.82
CA PHE A 91 -41.11 -30.51 39.41
C PHE A 91 -42.51 -30.47 38.77
N GLU A 92 -43.43 -29.74 39.40
CA GLU A 92 -44.74 -29.44 38.82
C GLU A 92 -44.65 -28.21 37.90
N LEU A 93 -45.04 -28.38 36.63
CA LEU A 93 -45.05 -27.29 35.65
C LEU A 93 -46.01 -26.16 36.08
N PRO A 94 -45.55 -24.90 36.17
CA PRO A 94 -46.36 -23.75 36.60
C PRO A 94 -47.30 -23.26 35.48
N THR A 95 -48.17 -24.15 35.01
CA THR A 95 -49.01 -23.95 33.82
C THR A 95 -49.97 -22.77 33.97
N SER A 96 -50.54 -22.57 35.17
CA SER A 96 -51.43 -21.46 35.48
C SER A 96 -50.70 -20.10 35.43
N GLU A 97 -49.45 -20.05 35.89
CA GLU A 97 -48.62 -18.84 35.85
C GLU A 97 -48.21 -18.49 34.41
N ILE A 98 -47.80 -19.49 33.61
CA ILE A 98 -47.48 -19.29 32.19
C ILE A 98 -48.67 -18.69 31.43
N VAL A 99 -49.88 -19.23 31.62
CA VAL A 99 -51.11 -18.72 30.99
C VAL A 99 -51.43 -17.30 31.45
N SER A 100 -51.22 -17.01 32.74
CA SER A 100 -51.42 -15.67 33.30
C SER A 100 -50.48 -14.65 32.66
N ARG A 101 -49.17 -14.96 32.56
CA ARG A 101 -48.17 -14.07 31.95
C ARG A 101 -48.42 -13.83 30.46
N LEU A 102 -48.87 -14.84 29.71
CA LEU A 102 -49.25 -14.67 28.31
C LEU A 102 -50.46 -13.76 28.13
N SER A 103 -51.44 -13.85 29.02
CA SER A 103 -52.60 -12.96 29.02
C SER A 103 -52.18 -11.50 29.23
N GLU A 104 -51.16 -11.25 30.07
CA GLU A 104 -50.57 -9.91 30.26
C GLU A 104 -49.89 -9.39 28.99
N ILE A 105 -49.16 -10.25 28.27
CA ILE A 105 -48.55 -9.89 26.98
C ILE A 105 -49.64 -9.52 25.96
N GLY A 106 -50.71 -10.30 25.89
CA GLY A 106 -51.86 -10.01 25.01
C GLY A 106 -52.56 -8.69 25.36
N ALA A 107 -52.66 -8.34 26.64
CA ALA A 107 -53.19 -7.05 27.08
C ALA A 107 -52.25 -5.89 26.72
N ALA A 108 -50.94 -6.05 26.92
CA ALA A 108 -49.93 -5.05 26.56
C ALA A 108 -49.90 -4.79 25.05
N ALA A 109 -50.06 -5.82 24.22
CA ALA A 109 -50.13 -5.69 22.77
C ALA A 109 -51.33 -4.86 22.29
N ARG A 110 -52.51 -5.05 22.90
CA ARG A 110 -53.73 -4.28 22.57
C ARG A 110 -53.65 -2.81 22.96
N ALA A 111 -52.82 -2.48 23.96
CA ALA A 111 -52.62 -1.10 24.41
C ALA A 111 -51.71 -0.28 23.48
N VAL A 112 -51.01 -0.91 22.52
CA VAL A 112 -50.11 -0.18 21.62
C VAL A 112 -50.85 0.38 20.40
N THR A 113 -50.83 1.70 20.23
CA THR A 113 -51.48 2.41 19.13
C THR A 113 -50.53 2.63 17.94
N LEU A 114 -50.98 2.35 16.71
CA LEU A 114 -50.19 2.55 15.47
C LEU A 114 -50.23 4.02 14.99
N PRO A 115 -49.09 4.65 14.65
CA PRO A 115 -49.06 5.95 13.95
C PRO A 115 -49.50 5.86 12.48
N ARG A 116 -50.14 6.90 11.91
CA ARG A 116 -50.65 6.97 10.52
C ARG A 116 -49.54 7.01 9.44
N GLU A 117 -49.86 6.57 8.22
CA GLU A 117 -48.92 6.12 7.17
C GLU A 117 -48.46 7.26 6.24
N ALA A 118 -47.17 7.32 5.91
CA ALA A 118 -46.67 8.06 4.76
C ALA A 118 -46.24 7.05 3.67
N LYS A 119 -46.70 7.26 2.43
CA LYS A 119 -46.53 6.34 1.30
C LYS A 119 -45.09 6.30 0.78
N THR A 120 -44.52 5.11 0.58
CA THR A 120 -43.21 4.88 -0.06
C THR A 120 -43.36 4.18 -1.42
N GLY A 121 -42.60 4.63 -2.42
CA GLY A 121 -42.51 4.04 -3.76
C GLY A 121 -41.59 2.81 -3.87
N PRO A 122 -41.43 2.21 -5.07
CA PRO A 122 -40.90 0.87 -5.25
C PRO A 122 -39.37 0.77 -5.18
N VAL A 123 -38.89 -0.42 -4.80
CA VAL A 123 -37.49 -0.83 -4.56
C VAL A 123 -36.77 -1.16 -5.88
N PRO A 124 -35.51 -0.74 -6.11
CA PRO A 124 -34.75 -1.13 -7.30
C PRO A 124 -33.96 -2.45 -7.13
N GLU A 125 -33.80 -3.18 -8.24
CA GLU A 125 -33.09 -4.48 -8.38
C GLU A 125 -31.55 -4.39 -8.27
N PRO A 126 -30.86 -5.52 -7.96
CA PRO A 126 -29.41 -5.55 -7.78
C PRO A 126 -28.63 -5.37 -9.08
N ALA A 127 -27.62 -4.48 -9.06
CA ALA A 127 -26.78 -4.15 -10.20
C ALA A 127 -25.76 -5.26 -10.55
N ARG A 128 -25.53 -5.45 -11.86
CA ARG A 128 -24.46 -6.29 -12.43
C ARG A 128 -23.08 -5.61 -12.30
N PRO A 129 -21.97 -6.37 -12.25
CA PRO A 129 -20.64 -5.81 -12.04
C PRO A 129 -20.13 -5.05 -13.28
N SER A 130 -19.73 -3.79 -13.09
CA SER A 130 -19.09 -2.98 -14.12
C SER A 130 -17.56 -3.14 -14.13
N SER A 131 -17.03 -3.21 -15.34
CA SER A 131 -15.63 -3.36 -15.72
C SER A 131 -14.89 -2.02 -15.82
N ARG A 132 -14.17 -1.61 -14.75
CA ARG A 132 -12.85 -0.93 -14.71
C ARG A 132 -12.63 -0.27 -13.33
N PRO A 133 -11.44 -0.36 -12.72
CA PRO A 133 -11.21 0.14 -11.37
C PRO A 133 -10.75 1.60 -11.37
N MET A 134 -11.57 2.47 -10.79
CA MET A 134 -11.09 3.63 -10.01
C MET A 134 -10.53 3.10 -8.67
N PRO A 135 -9.63 3.81 -7.96
CA PRO A 135 -9.17 3.39 -6.63
C PRO A 135 -10.38 3.44 -5.69
N GLY A 136 -10.96 2.27 -5.42
CA GLY A 136 -12.29 2.13 -4.86
C GLY A 136 -12.35 2.18 -3.33
N PRO A 137 -13.57 2.29 -2.77
CA PRO A 137 -13.80 2.27 -1.33
C PRO A 137 -13.43 0.91 -0.71
N GLY A 138 -12.88 0.93 0.50
CA GLY A 138 -12.31 -0.24 1.18
C GLY A 138 -13.20 -1.49 1.15
N ARG A 139 -12.58 -2.64 0.94
CA ARG A 139 -13.24 -3.94 0.81
C ARG A 139 -13.25 -4.71 2.12
N VAL A 140 -14.45 -5.00 2.60
CA VAL A 140 -14.69 -5.81 3.80
C VAL A 140 -15.03 -7.24 3.37
N LEU A 141 -14.38 -8.23 3.98
CA LEU A 141 -14.81 -9.63 3.97
C LEU A 141 -15.59 -9.89 5.25
N LEU A 142 -16.88 -10.18 5.13
CA LEU A 142 -17.76 -10.53 6.23
C LEU A 142 -17.93 -12.05 6.28
N ILE A 143 -17.62 -12.65 7.43
CA ILE A 143 -17.71 -14.09 7.66
C ILE A 143 -18.70 -14.30 8.80
N GLU A 144 -19.91 -14.73 8.44
CA GLU A 144 -21.09 -14.78 9.32
C GLU A 144 -22.07 -15.83 8.77
N ASP A 145 -22.50 -16.77 9.60
CA ASP A 145 -23.40 -17.86 9.20
C ASP A 145 -24.89 -17.50 9.30
N ASP A 146 -25.25 -16.52 10.14
CA ASP A 146 -26.60 -15.95 10.18
C ASP A 146 -26.85 -15.04 8.97
N GLU A 147 -27.66 -15.52 8.02
CA GLU A 147 -28.00 -14.79 6.79
C GLU A 147 -28.67 -13.43 7.03
N ASP A 148 -29.48 -13.30 8.08
CA ASP A 148 -30.22 -12.06 8.35
C ASP A 148 -29.30 -11.00 8.99
N LEU A 149 -28.40 -11.44 9.87
CA LEU A 149 -27.33 -10.59 10.41
C LEU A 149 -26.37 -10.18 9.29
N ALA A 150 -25.93 -11.14 8.47
CA ALA A 150 -25.05 -10.89 7.32
C ALA A 150 -25.67 -9.91 6.33
N ARG A 151 -26.96 -10.05 6.01
CA ARG A 151 -27.71 -9.15 5.13
C ARG A 151 -27.82 -7.74 5.72
N SER A 152 -28.03 -7.64 7.03
CA SER A 152 -28.11 -6.36 7.73
C SER A 152 -26.78 -5.64 7.76
N MET A 153 -25.69 -6.34 8.07
CA MET A 153 -24.33 -5.81 8.06
C MET A 153 -23.86 -5.44 6.65
N THR A 154 -24.14 -6.28 5.65
CA THR A 154 -23.81 -5.99 4.25
C THR A 154 -24.48 -4.69 3.78
N ARG A 155 -25.77 -4.50 4.10
CA ARG A 155 -26.48 -3.24 3.79
C ARG A 155 -25.88 -2.03 4.50
N LEU A 156 -25.49 -2.19 5.77
CA LEU A 156 -24.82 -1.13 6.53
C LEU A 156 -23.50 -0.72 5.87
N LEU A 157 -22.66 -1.70 5.51
CA LEU A 157 -21.34 -1.46 4.90
C LEU A 157 -21.48 -0.82 3.52
N LEU A 158 -22.38 -1.34 2.67
CA LEU A 158 -22.68 -0.75 1.36
C LEU A 158 -23.23 0.67 1.50
N GLY A 159 -24.15 0.90 2.46
CA GLY A 159 -24.69 2.23 2.75
C GLY A 159 -23.64 3.22 3.27
N ALA A 160 -22.58 2.72 3.89
CA ALA A 160 -21.42 3.52 4.29
C ALA A 160 -20.40 3.74 3.15
N GLY A 161 -20.69 3.24 1.95
CA GLY A 161 -19.86 3.34 0.76
C GLY A 161 -18.79 2.27 0.63
N LEU A 162 -18.72 1.26 1.51
CA LEU A 162 -17.71 0.19 1.48
C LEU A 162 -18.17 -0.96 0.58
N SER A 163 -17.21 -1.67 -0.04
CA SER A 163 -17.54 -2.93 -0.71
C SER A 163 -17.54 -4.07 0.30
N CYS A 164 -18.49 -5.00 0.19
CA CYS A 164 -18.62 -6.12 1.12
C CYS A 164 -18.74 -7.43 0.34
N ALA A 165 -17.88 -8.40 0.66
CA ALA A 165 -18.01 -9.79 0.25
C ALA A 165 -18.42 -10.61 1.46
N TRP A 166 -19.55 -11.31 1.38
CA TRP A 166 -20.05 -12.17 2.47
C TRP A 166 -19.72 -13.64 2.18
N CYS A 167 -19.32 -14.35 3.23
CA CYS A 167 -19.09 -15.80 3.25
C CYS A 167 -19.80 -16.41 4.47
N PRO A 168 -20.55 -17.52 4.30
CA PRO A 168 -21.28 -18.17 5.39
C PRO A 168 -20.41 -19.07 6.28
N ASP A 169 -19.18 -19.37 5.85
CA ASP A 169 -18.28 -20.31 6.55
C ASP A 169 -16.81 -19.95 6.33
N GLY A 170 -15.93 -20.57 7.14
CA GLY A 170 -14.50 -20.34 7.09
C GLY A 170 -13.80 -20.81 5.80
N GLU A 171 -14.27 -21.90 5.18
CA GLU A 171 -13.63 -22.47 3.99
C GLU A 171 -13.84 -21.57 2.76
N SER A 172 -15.08 -21.14 2.54
CA SER A 172 -15.47 -20.20 1.51
C SER A 172 -14.79 -18.83 1.70
N ALA A 173 -14.63 -18.39 2.96
CA ALA A 173 -13.90 -17.17 3.29
C ALA A 173 -12.42 -17.24 2.88
N ILE A 174 -11.71 -18.32 3.21
CA ILE A 174 -10.30 -18.50 2.84
C ILE A 174 -10.15 -18.60 1.31
N ALA A 175 -11.04 -19.33 0.63
CA ALA A 175 -11.04 -19.41 -0.83
C ALA A 175 -11.25 -18.04 -1.49
N SER A 176 -12.25 -17.28 -1.00
CA SER A 176 -12.56 -15.91 -1.47
C SER A 176 -11.39 -14.95 -1.25
N ALA A 177 -10.76 -14.99 -0.07
CA ALA A 177 -9.64 -14.12 0.29
C ALA A 177 -8.38 -14.39 -0.56
N LYS A 178 -8.15 -15.64 -0.99
CA LYS A 178 -7.05 -16.01 -1.90
C LYS A 178 -7.26 -15.46 -3.31
N VAL A 179 -8.48 -15.52 -3.83
CA VAL A 179 -8.82 -15.02 -5.18
C VAL A 179 -8.75 -13.49 -5.20
N ARG A 180 -9.31 -12.85 -4.17
CA ARG A 180 -9.31 -11.39 -4.06
C ARG A 180 -9.09 -11.02 -2.59
N PRO A 181 -7.93 -10.47 -2.22
CA PRO A 181 -7.65 -10.07 -0.85
C PRO A 181 -8.61 -8.97 -0.35
N PRO A 182 -9.05 -9.01 0.93
CA PRO A 182 -9.81 -7.93 1.55
C PRO A 182 -8.93 -6.87 2.22
N ASP A 183 -9.54 -5.72 2.49
CA ASP A 183 -8.95 -4.61 3.23
C ASP A 183 -9.16 -4.75 4.75
N VAL A 184 -10.30 -5.31 5.16
CA VAL A 184 -10.66 -5.65 6.54
C VAL A 184 -11.46 -6.96 6.55
N VAL A 185 -11.29 -7.78 7.59
CA VAL A 185 -12.13 -8.96 7.84
C VAL A 185 -13.02 -8.72 9.06
N LEU A 186 -14.32 -8.95 8.93
CA LEU A 186 -15.26 -9.09 10.04
C LEU A 186 -15.56 -10.57 10.20
N LEU A 187 -15.32 -11.11 11.38
CA LEU A 187 -15.29 -12.55 11.61
C LEU A 187 -16.12 -12.93 12.81
N ASP A 188 -17.19 -13.69 12.58
CA ASP A 188 -17.90 -14.32 13.69
C ASP A 188 -17.01 -15.36 14.39
N VAL A 189 -17.18 -15.48 15.70
CA VAL A 189 -16.48 -16.49 16.51
C VAL A 189 -17.09 -17.87 16.26
N VAL A 190 -18.42 -17.97 16.23
CA VAL A 190 -19.15 -19.22 16.04
C VAL A 190 -19.46 -19.36 14.57
N LEU A 191 -18.93 -20.41 13.93
CA LEU A 191 -19.11 -20.67 12.52
C LEU A 191 -19.26 -22.19 12.29
N PRO A 192 -19.98 -22.61 11.23
CA PRO A 192 -20.10 -24.01 10.88
C PRO A 192 -18.76 -24.57 10.38
N GLY A 193 -18.41 -25.77 10.86
CA GLY A 193 -17.22 -26.53 10.45
C GLY A 193 -15.91 -26.05 11.07
N MET A 194 -15.60 -24.76 10.95
CA MET A 194 -14.37 -24.14 11.45
C MET A 194 -14.71 -22.87 12.23
N ASP A 195 -14.30 -22.81 13.50
CA ASP A 195 -14.51 -21.61 14.32
C ASP A 195 -13.71 -20.40 13.83
N GLY A 196 -14.12 -19.20 14.24
CA GLY A 196 -13.48 -17.96 13.80
C GLY A 196 -12.01 -17.86 14.21
N PHE A 197 -11.59 -18.52 15.28
CA PHE A 197 -10.19 -18.50 15.71
C PHE A 197 -9.29 -19.30 14.76
N GLU A 198 -9.76 -20.47 14.31
CA GLU A 198 -9.07 -21.29 13.31
C GLU A 198 -9.06 -20.61 11.94
N VAL A 199 -10.13 -19.90 11.56
CA VAL A 199 -10.14 -19.05 10.35
C VAL A 199 -9.07 -17.96 10.43
N CYS A 200 -8.99 -17.25 11.57
CA CYS A 200 -7.98 -16.23 11.79
C CYS A 200 -6.56 -16.80 11.64
N ARG A 201 -6.26 -17.94 12.28
CA ARG A 201 -4.96 -18.61 12.20
C ARG A 201 -4.58 -18.93 10.74
N ARG A 202 -5.50 -19.50 9.96
CA ARG A 202 -5.25 -19.83 8.54
C ARG A 202 -5.07 -18.61 7.64
N LEU A 203 -5.81 -17.53 7.91
CA LEU A 203 -5.60 -16.26 7.20
C LEU A 203 -4.21 -15.67 7.52
N ARG A 204 -3.73 -15.82 8.77
CA ARG A 204 -2.41 -15.35 9.19
C ARG A 204 -1.25 -16.11 8.54
N GLU A 205 -1.41 -17.40 8.25
CA GLU A 205 -0.40 -18.24 7.57
C GLU A 205 -0.17 -17.85 6.09
N LEU A 206 -1.10 -17.11 5.47
CA LEU A 206 -0.99 -16.70 4.08
C LEU A 206 -0.21 -15.38 3.97
N PRO A 207 0.94 -15.32 3.26
CA PRO A 207 1.82 -14.14 3.27
C PRO A 207 1.11 -12.82 2.91
N ARG A 208 0.19 -12.85 1.94
CA ARG A 208 -0.58 -11.68 1.48
C ARG A 208 -1.69 -11.24 2.43
N LEU A 209 -2.09 -12.10 3.36
CA LEU A 209 -3.22 -11.86 4.29
C LEU A 209 -2.75 -11.75 5.75
N SER A 210 -1.51 -12.12 6.02
CA SER A 210 -0.87 -12.12 7.35
C SER A 210 -1.01 -10.81 8.13
N ARG A 211 -1.16 -9.67 7.44
CA ARG A 211 -1.28 -8.33 8.03
C ARG A 211 -2.65 -7.68 7.84
N VAL A 212 -3.65 -8.37 7.29
CA VAL A 212 -5.00 -7.81 7.12
C VAL A 212 -5.63 -7.65 8.51
N PRO A 213 -6.24 -6.50 8.84
CA PRO A 213 -6.96 -6.32 10.11
C PRO A 213 -8.17 -7.26 10.19
N ILE A 214 -8.30 -7.94 11.32
CA ILE A 214 -9.41 -8.85 11.62
C ILE A 214 -10.13 -8.31 12.86
N VAL A 215 -11.45 -8.14 12.74
CA VAL A 215 -12.36 -7.76 13.84
C VAL A 215 -13.25 -8.93 14.15
N PHE A 216 -13.20 -9.42 15.39
CA PHE A 216 -14.10 -10.48 15.85
C PHE A 216 -15.47 -9.92 16.22
N LEU A 217 -16.53 -10.60 15.81
CA LEU A 217 -17.90 -10.37 16.26
C LEU A 217 -18.17 -11.36 17.41
N THR A 218 -18.25 -10.89 18.65
CA THR A 218 -18.33 -11.74 19.85
C THR A 218 -19.69 -11.62 20.52
N ALA A 219 -20.15 -12.63 21.26
CA ALA A 219 -21.38 -12.51 22.07
C ALA A 219 -21.14 -11.62 23.31
N VAL A 220 -22.21 -11.08 23.90
CA VAL A 220 -22.12 -10.29 25.15
C VAL A 220 -21.67 -11.19 26.30
N GLY A 221 -20.64 -10.76 27.05
CA GLY A 221 -20.26 -11.37 28.34
C GLY A 221 -19.18 -12.45 28.29
N GLN A 222 -18.52 -12.68 27.15
CA GLN A 222 -17.44 -13.67 27.03
C GLN A 222 -16.04 -13.04 27.06
N GLU A 223 -15.53 -12.72 28.25
CA GLU A 223 -14.16 -12.20 28.43
C GLU A 223 -13.07 -13.14 27.90
N SER A 224 -13.32 -14.47 27.92
CA SER A 224 -12.42 -15.49 27.40
C SER A 224 -12.25 -15.43 25.88
N GLU A 225 -13.29 -15.06 25.12
CA GLU A 225 -13.23 -14.91 23.67
C GLU A 225 -12.40 -13.67 23.27
N ILE A 226 -12.52 -12.59 24.05
CA ILE A 226 -11.81 -11.33 23.84
C ILE A 226 -10.30 -11.53 24.03
N LEU A 227 -9.89 -12.17 25.13
CA LEU A 227 -8.47 -12.45 25.41
C LEU A 227 -7.84 -13.32 24.32
N ARG A 228 -8.56 -14.37 23.89
CA ARG A 228 -8.09 -15.31 22.88
C ARG A 228 -8.00 -14.69 21.48
N ALA A 229 -8.85 -13.71 21.17
CA ALA A 229 -8.75 -12.92 19.93
C ALA A 229 -7.46 -12.09 19.91
N TYR A 230 -7.09 -11.45 21.02
CA TYR A 230 -5.84 -10.67 21.11
C TYR A 230 -4.59 -11.54 20.99
N ASP A 231 -4.57 -12.73 21.60
CA ASP A 231 -3.43 -13.67 21.51
C ASP A 231 -3.15 -14.13 20.06
N LEU A 232 -4.17 -14.18 19.22
CA LEU A 232 -4.07 -14.53 17.79
C LEU A 232 -3.78 -13.31 16.89
N GLY A 233 -3.54 -12.16 17.50
CA GLY A 233 -3.23 -10.91 16.80
C GLY A 233 -4.46 -10.29 16.11
N ALA A 234 -5.66 -10.48 16.64
CA ALA A 234 -6.82 -9.67 16.24
C ALA A 234 -6.56 -8.20 16.54
N GLU A 235 -7.06 -7.31 15.69
CA GLU A 235 -6.85 -5.87 15.90
C GLU A 235 -7.90 -5.27 16.83
N ASP A 236 -9.11 -5.85 16.85
CA ASP A 236 -10.22 -5.40 17.70
C ASP A 236 -11.35 -6.45 17.78
N TYR A 237 -12.36 -6.20 18.63
CA TYR A 237 -13.59 -6.97 18.71
C TYR A 237 -14.83 -6.06 18.79
N VAL A 238 -15.99 -6.61 18.43
CA VAL A 238 -17.30 -5.95 18.50
C VAL A 238 -18.32 -6.92 19.08
N THR A 239 -18.96 -6.54 20.18
CA THR A 239 -20.01 -7.34 20.81
C THR A 239 -21.29 -7.30 19.98
N LYS A 240 -21.91 -8.45 19.70
CA LYS A 240 -23.24 -8.58 19.09
C LYS A 240 -24.32 -8.29 20.14
N PRO A 241 -25.37 -7.48 19.83
CA PRO A 241 -25.56 -6.79 18.57
C PRO A 241 -24.61 -5.60 18.44
N ALA A 242 -23.89 -5.54 17.31
CA ALA A 242 -22.96 -4.47 17.04
C ALA A 242 -23.69 -3.13 16.88
N SER A 243 -23.30 -2.12 17.65
CA SER A 243 -23.76 -0.74 17.41
C SER A 243 -23.28 -0.27 16.03
N PRO A 244 -24.18 0.05 15.07
CA PRO A 244 -23.78 0.40 13.71
C PRO A 244 -22.78 1.57 13.63
N PRO A 245 -22.92 2.65 14.42
CA PRO A 245 -21.93 3.71 14.49
C PRO A 245 -20.55 3.24 14.96
N VAL A 246 -20.49 2.35 15.95
CA VAL A 246 -19.24 1.85 16.55
C VAL A 246 -18.50 0.94 15.56
N LEU A 247 -19.22 0.01 14.92
CA LEU A 247 -18.66 -0.88 13.92
C LEU A 247 -18.08 -0.09 12.73
N LEU A 248 -18.83 0.88 12.20
CA LEU A 248 -18.36 1.72 11.10
C LEU A 248 -17.17 2.59 11.51
N ALA A 249 -17.14 3.14 12.72
CA ALA A 249 -16.00 3.91 13.22
C ALA A 249 -14.73 3.05 13.32
N LYS A 250 -14.83 1.83 13.86
CA LYS A 250 -13.70 0.88 13.94
C LYS A 250 -13.18 0.50 12.56
N ILE A 251 -14.06 0.12 11.63
CA ILE A 251 -13.68 -0.25 10.26
C ILE A 251 -13.03 0.92 9.53
N ARG A 252 -13.59 2.13 9.62
CA ARG A 252 -12.99 3.33 9.00
C ARG A 252 -11.62 3.64 9.58
N GLY A 253 -11.46 3.58 10.90
CA GLY A 253 -10.17 3.77 11.55
C GLY A 253 -9.11 2.77 11.08
N MET A 254 -9.49 1.49 10.90
CA MET A 254 -8.59 0.46 10.37
C MET A 254 -8.23 0.70 8.90
N LEU A 255 -9.21 1.04 8.06
CA LEU A 255 -8.98 1.38 6.66
C LEU A 255 -8.08 2.59 6.51
N GLU A 256 -8.28 3.64 7.30
CA GLU A 256 -7.44 4.84 7.32
C GLU A 256 -6.00 4.53 7.77
N ARG A 257 -5.83 3.73 8.83
CA ARG A 257 -4.49 3.29 9.29
C ARG A 257 -3.79 2.44 8.24
N ARG A 258 -4.52 1.57 7.54
CA ARG A 258 -3.99 0.75 6.46
C ARG A 258 -3.62 1.59 5.24
N GLN A 259 -4.45 2.55 4.84
CA GLN A 259 -4.10 3.50 3.77
C GLN A 259 -2.90 4.37 4.12
N ARG A 260 -2.73 4.76 5.40
CA ARG A 260 -1.52 5.44 5.89
C ARG A 260 -0.29 4.53 5.96
N ARG A 261 -0.47 3.22 6.14
CA ARG A 261 0.60 2.22 6.20
C ARG A 261 0.99 1.66 4.83
N GLU A 262 0.09 1.69 3.84
CA GLU A 262 0.45 1.44 2.46
C GLU A 262 1.41 2.54 1.99
N PRO A 263 2.58 2.18 1.43
CA PRO A 263 3.51 3.18 0.92
C PRO A 263 2.78 4.07 -0.09
N ARG A 264 2.86 5.39 0.10
CA ARG A 264 2.57 6.31 -0.99
C ARG A 264 3.49 5.96 -2.15
N ARG A 265 2.90 5.82 -3.33
CA ARG A 265 3.65 5.49 -4.54
C ARG A 265 4.50 6.70 -4.95
N PRO A 266 5.84 6.58 -4.97
CA PRO A 266 6.75 7.67 -5.31
C PRO A 266 6.43 8.36 -6.64
N ASP A 267 5.92 7.63 -7.64
CA ASP A 267 5.55 8.14 -8.97
C ASP A 267 4.21 8.90 -9.04
N ARG A 268 3.50 9.02 -7.92
CA ARG A 268 2.13 9.57 -7.90
C ARG A 268 1.98 10.85 -7.09
N LEU A 269 3.09 11.49 -6.71
CA LEU A 269 3.01 12.79 -6.05
C LEU A 269 2.45 13.84 -7.01
N THR A 270 1.48 14.62 -6.56
CA THR A 270 0.81 15.65 -7.38
C THR A 270 1.24 17.05 -7.00
N GLU A 271 1.09 18.00 -7.93
CA GLU A 271 1.32 19.43 -7.67
C GLU A 271 0.56 19.91 -6.42
N GLY A 272 1.23 20.67 -5.57
CA GLY A 272 0.70 21.19 -4.31
C GLY A 272 0.77 20.24 -3.12
N GLU A 273 1.03 18.94 -3.34
CA GLU A 273 1.24 17.97 -2.26
C GLU A 273 2.47 18.36 -1.43
N VAL A 274 2.38 18.13 -0.12
CA VAL A 274 3.48 18.44 0.82
C VAL A 274 4.09 17.14 1.32
N VAL A 275 5.36 16.91 0.97
CA VAL A 275 6.18 15.79 1.44
C VAL A 275 6.90 16.19 2.72
N ALA A 276 6.84 15.31 3.73
CA ALA A 276 7.51 15.44 5.02
C ALA A 276 7.21 16.75 5.78
N GLY A 277 6.06 17.38 5.49
CA GLY A 277 5.70 18.69 6.03
C GLY A 277 6.59 19.85 5.57
N ARG A 278 7.57 19.62 4.69
CA ARG A 278 8.64 20.58 4.35
C ARG A 278 8.73 20.91 2.87
N TYR A 279 8.34 20.01 1.98
CA TYR A 279 8.54 20.15 0.54
C TYR A 279 7.22 20.15 -0.20
N ARG A 280 6.85 21.29 -0.79
CA ARG A 280 5.68 21.38 -1.66
C ARG A 280 6.08 21.01 -3.08
N ILE A 281 5.50 19.93 -3.60
CA ILE A 281 5.69 19.47 -4.97
C ILE A 281 5.15 20.52 -5.95
N GLN A 282 5.93 20.83 -6.97
CA GLN A 282 5.50 21.68 -8.08
C GLN A 282 5.19 20.81 -9.29
N GLU A 283 6.19 20.12 -9.85
CA GLU A 283 6.04 19.33 -11.06
C GLU A 283 6.99 18.14 -11.09
N PRO A 284 6.66 17.05 -11.81
CA PRO A 284 7.61 15.98 -12.09
C PRO A 284 8.71 16.46 -13.03
N VAL A 285 9.97 16.17 -12.70
CA VAL A 285 11.16 16.52 -13.50
C VAL A 285 11.67 15.29 -14.26
N GLY A 286 11.53 14.09 -13.68
CA GLY A 286 11.96 12.87 -14.33
C GLY A 286 11.51 11.62 -13.60
N GLN A 287 11.55 10.48 -14.30
CA GLN A 287 11.20 9.18 -13.73
C GLN A 287 12.26 8.15 -14.14
N GLY A 288 12.76 7.38 -13.15
CA GLY A 288 13.77 6.35 -13.36
C GLY A 288 13.38 5.02 -12.73
N GLY A 289 14.17 3.97 -12.96
CA GLY A 289 13.91 2.62 -12.43
C GLY A 289 13.90 2.52 -10.89
N MET A 290 14.42 3.54 -10.20
CA MET A 290 14.55 3.59 -8.74
C MET A 290 13.59 4.56 -8.05
N GLY A 291 12.90 5.42 -8.81
CA GLY A 291 12.09 6.47 -8.22
C GLY A 291 11.57 7.50 -9.23
N ALA A 292 10.94 8.54 -8.71
CA ALA A 292 10.57 9.73 -9.46
C ALA A 292 11.24 10.96 -8.85
N VAL A 293 11.62 11.92 -9.68
CA VAL A 293 12.24 13.19 -9.30
C VAL A 293 11.23 14.30 -9.55
N TYR A 294 11.05 15.15 -8.55
CA TYR A 294 10.11 16.27 -8.59
C TYR A 294 10.83 17.58 -8.32
N LEU A 295 10.44 18.64 -9.01
CA LEU A 295 10.74 19.99 -8.58
C LEU A 295 9.86 20.28 -7.37
N ALA A 296 10.47 20.67 -6.26
CA ALA A 296 9.76 20.99 -5.04
C ALA A 296 10.27 22.31 -4.46
N ARG A 297 9.41 22.98 -3.70
CA ARG A 297 9.77 24.17 -2.94
C ARG A 297 9.85 23.83 -1.46
N HIS A 298 10.99 24.10 -0.84
CA HIS A 298 11.13 24.03 0.60
C HIS A 298 10.27 25.13 1.24
N LEU A 299 9.37 24.76 2.16
CA LEU A 299 8.34 25.66 2.70
C LEU A 299 8.91 26.78 3.56
N GLU A 300 9.95 26.50 4.34
CA GLU A 300 10.56 27.51 5.23
C GLU A 300 11.47 28.47 4.49
N THR A 301 12.40 27.96 3.68
CA THR A 301 13.40 28.79 2.97
C THR A 301 12.90 29.34 1.64
N GLY A 302 11.81 28.80 1.09
CA GLY A 302 11.31 29.13 -0.25
C GLY A 302 12.18 28.62 -1.40
N THR A 303 13.28 27.91 -1.12
CA THR A 303 14.26 27.45 -2.10
C THR A 303 13.69 26.32 -2.96
N LEU A 304 14.03 26.32 -4.25
CA LEU A 304 13.72 25.21 -5.16
C LEU A 304 14.73 24.08 -4.99
N VAL A 305 14.22 22.86 -4.92
CA VAL A 305 15.01 21.63 -4.77
C VAL A 305 14.52 20.57 -5.75
N ALA A 306 15.40 19.66 -6.15
CA ALA A 306 15.00 18.41 -6.79
C ALA A 306 14.79 17.37 -5.69
N LEU A 307 13.58 16.83 -5.57
CA LEU A 307 13.21 15.82 -4.58
C LEU A 307 13.08 14.46 -5.28
N LYS A 308 13.97 13.53 -4.97
CA LYS A 308 13.93 12.16 -5.50
C LYS A 308 13.20 11.26 -4.52
N ALA A 309 12.00 10.82 -4.89
CA ALA A 309 11.19 9.86 -4.15
C ALA A 309 11.49 8.43 -4.63
N LEU A 310 11.75 7.51 -3.70
CA LEU A 310 12.30 6.18 -3.98
C LEU A 310 11.31 5.03 -3.82
N PHE A 311 11.39 4.05 -4.73
CA PHE A 311 10.65 2.79 -4.62
C PHE A 311 11.40 1.78 -3.76
N LEU A 312 10.98 1.60 -2.50
CA LEU A 312 11.50 0.54 -1.64
C LEU A 312 10.59 -0.71 -1.69
N PRO A 313 11.12 -1.91 -2.03
CA PRO A 313 10.32 -3.15 -2.05
C PRO A 313 9.78 -3.52 -0.66
N ASP A 314 8.52 -3.97 -0.60
CA ASP A 314 7.83 -4.29 0.65
C ASP A 314 8.47 -5.43 1.46
N ALA A 315 9.09 -6.41 0.78
CA ALA A 315 9.57 -7.64 1.41
C ALA A 315 10.79 -7.46 2.33
N ARG A 316 11.54 -6.36 2.21
CA ARG A 316 12.74 -6.04 3.03
C ARG A 316 12.77 -4.57 3.46
N ARG A 317 11.60 -3.96 3.68
CA ARG A 317 11.44 -2.52 3.87
C ARG A 317 12.35 -1.94 4.97
N ASP A 318 12.45 -2.58 6.13
CA ASP A 318 13.20 -2.02 7.27
C ASP A 318 14.72 -2.08 7.06
N GLU A 319 15.23 -3.20 6.53
CA GLU A 319 16.65 -3.33 6.18
C GLU A 319 17.05 -2.41 5.01
N ALA A 320 16.16 -2.26 4.02
CA ALA A 320 16.38 -1.37 2.89
C ALA A 320 16.36 0.10 3.31
N ARG A 321 15.49 0.48 4.25
CA ARG A 321 15.46 1.82 4.84
C ARG A 321 16.76 2.13 5.59
N GLU A 322 17.17 1.26 6.52
CA GLU A 322 18.39 1.50 7.29
C GLU A 322 19.65 1.58 6.42
N ARG A 323 19.75 0.77 5.37
CA ARG A 323 20.83 0.88 4.39
C ARG A 323 20.74 2.18 3.59
N PHE A 324 19.53 2.60 3.19
CA PHE A 324 19.32 3.83 2.44
C PHE A 324 19.79 5.03 3.26
N ARG A 325 19.36 5.10 4.52
CA ARG A 325 19.77 6.13 5.48
C ARG A 325 21.29 6.22 5.60
N ARG A 326 21.99 5.10 5.82
CA ARG A 326 23.45 5.10 5.95
C ARG A 326 24.16 5.57 4.68
N GLU A 327 23.67 5.17 3.52
CA GLU A 327 24.29 5.53 2.24
C GLU A 327 24.02 6.98 1.87
N ILE A 328 22.80 7.48 2.09
CA ILE A 328 22.47 8.88 1.81
C ILE A 328 23.16 9.81 2.79
N GLU A 329 23.31 9.45 4.07
CA GLU A 329 24.08 10.21 5.05
C GLU A 329 25.54 10.35 4.59
N ALA A 330 26.16 9.25 4.19
CA ALA A 330 27.55 9.27 3.76
C ALA A 330 27.76 9.98 2.42
N LEU A 331 26.82 9.88 1.45
CA LEU A 331 26.86 10.73 0.25
C LEU A 331 26.59 12.22 0.57
N SER A 332 25.81 12.52 1.61
CA SER A 332 25.53 13.89 2.03
C SER A 332 26.75 14.58 2.62
N GLU A 333 27.86 13.87 2.86
CA GLU A 333 29.15 14.44 3.23
C GLU A 333 29.98 14.89 2.02
N LEU A 334 29.66 14.40 0.81
CA LEU A 334 30.39 14.78 -0.40
C LEU A 334 30.20 16.28 -0.70
N ARG A 335 31.33 16.98 -0.86
CA ARG A 335 31.38 18.41 -1.18
C ARG A 335 32.36 18.64 -2.31
N HIS A 336 31.85 18.95 -3.49
CA HIS A 336 32.64 19.37 -4.63
C HIS A 336 31.77 20.21 -5.59
N PRO A 337 32.28 21.25 -6.24
CA PRO A 337 31.50 22.06 -7.18
C PRO A 337 30.85 21.23 -8.30
N ASN A 338 31.52 20.18 -8.78
CA ASN A 338 31.03 19.34 -9.88
C ASN A 338 30.28 18.07 -9.42
N LEU A 339 29.93 17.96 -8.14
CA LEU A 339 29.05 16.91 -7.62
C LEU A 339 27.76 17.54 -7.07
N VAL A 340 26.63 16.84 -7.26
CA VAL A 340 25.34 17.30 -6.76
C VAL A 340 25.35 17.34 -5.23
N ARG A 341 24.88 18.45 -4.66
CA ARG A 341 24.74 18.57 -3.22
C ARG A 341 23.40 17.99 -2.76
N ILE A 342 23.47 16.95 -1.93
CA ILE A 342 22.33 16.47 -1.15
C ILE A 342 22.10 17.44 0.01
N LEU A 343 20.86 17.89 0.17
CA LEU A 343 20.44 18.92 1.12
C LEU A 343 19.76 18.31 2.35
N ASP A 344 18.93 17.30 2.12
CA ASP A 344 18.08 16.68 3.14
C ASP A 344 17.66 15.27 2.69
N HIS A 345 17.20 14.44 3.62
CA HIS A 345 16.61 13.14 3.33
C HIS A 345 15.53 12.78 4.37
N GLY A 346 14.67 11.81 4.04
CA GLY A 346 13.62 11.37 4.97
C GLY A 346 12.96 10.06 4.57
N GLU A 347 12.23 9.46 5.50
CA GLU A 347 11.68 8.10 5.38
C GLU A 347 10.24 7.94 5.92
N GLU A 348 9.51 9.04 6.05
CA GLU A 348 8.17 9.06 6.64
C GLU A 348 7.16 8.25 5.79
N GLU A 349 6.33 8.93 4.99
CA GLU A 349 5.34 8.29 4.12
C GLU A 349 5.98 7.73 2.84
N ILE A 350 7.08 8.36 2.41
CA ILE A 350 7.93 7.96 1.29
C ILE A 350 9.39 8.11 1.70
N SER A 351 10.26 7.24 1.20
CA SER A 351 11.69 7.47 1.28
C SER A 351 12.10 8.45 0.20
N PHE A 352 12.78 9.52 0.57
CA PHE A 352 13.21 10.56 -0.36
C PHE A 352 14.55 11.16 0.06
N PHE A 353 15.18 11.83 -0.90
CA PHE A 353 16.21 12.81 -0.61
C PHE A 353 16.02 14.06 -1.49
N ALA A 354 16.33 15.22 -0.91
CA ALA A 354 16.31 16.49 -1.58
C ALA A 354 17.74 16.90 -1.96
N MET A 355 17.92 17.38 -3.17
CA MET A 355 19.18 17.87 -3.70
C MET A 355 19.00 19.24 -4.34
N GLU A 356 20.10 19.93 -4.58
CA GLU A 356 20.05 21.20 -5.32
C GLU A 356 19.36 21.02 -6.68
N TYR A 357 18.54 22.00 -7.08
CA TYR A 357 17.89 21.98 -8.38
C TYR A 357 18.83 22.55 -9.45
N LEU A 358 19.05 21.80 -10.52
CA LEU A 358 19.96 22.11 -11.62
C LEU A 358 19.15 22.45 -12.88
N ALA A 359 18.95 23.75 -13.13
CA ALA A 359 18.03 24.25 -14.16
C ALA A 359 18.62 24.29 -15.59
N GLY A 360 19.91 24.00 -15.77
CA GLY A 360 20.63 24.17 -17.04
C GLY A 360 20.52 22.99 -18.02
N GLY A 361 19.61 22.06 -17.77
CA GLY A 361 19.42 20.84 -18.58
C GLY A 361 20.52 19.79 -18.37
N SER A 362 20.41 18.67 -19.08
CA SER A 362 21.39 17.58 -19.08
C SER A 362 22.42 17.70 -20.22
N LEU A 363 23.54 17.00 -20.07
CA LEU A 363 24.51 16.85 -21.14
C LEU A 363 23.95 16.03 -22.30
N SER A 364 23.09 15.04 -22.03
CA SER A 364 22.39 14.29 -23.08
C SER A 364 21.46 15.16 -23.92
N GLU A 365 20.78 16.14 -23.31
CA GLU A 365 19.98 17.14 -24.02
C GLU A 365 20.84 18.00 -24.93
N ARG A 366 21.99 18.48 -24.44
CA ARG A 366 22.93 19.28 -25.27
C ARG A 366 23.43 18.50 -26.48
N VAL A 367 23.79 17.22 -26.31
CA VAL A 367 24.21 16.36 -27.43
C VAL A 367 23.05 16.13 -28.40
N ARG A 368 21.83 15.91 -27.90
CA ARG A 368 20.66 15.71 -28.75
C ARG A 368 20.33 16.93 -29.61
N GLU A 369 20.48 18.13 -29.04
CA GLU A 369 20.17 19.40 -29.71
C GLU A 369 21.26 19.84 -30.68
N ARG A 370 22.53 19.68 -30.31
CA ARG A 370 23.68 20.20 -31.07
C ARG A 370 24.41 19.13 -31.89
N GLY A 371 24.09 17.86 -31.66
CA GLY A 371 24.89 16.73 -32.12
C GLY A 371 26.22 16.64 -31.36
N ALA A 372 27.24 16.16 -32.04
CA ALA A 372 28.58 16.05 -31.50
C ALA A 372 29.17 17.42 -31.11
N LEU A 373 29.81 17.48 -29.95
CA LEU A 373 30.38 18.69 -29.37
C LEU A 373 31.83 18.94 -29.87
N PRO A 374 32.32 20.19 -29.82
CA PRO A 374 33.74 20.49 -30.01
C PRO A 374 34.60 19.76 -28.97
N ALA A 375 35.75 19.22 -29.38
CA ALA A 375 36.60 18.40 -28.52
C ALA A 375 37.04 19.12 -27.23
N VAL A 376 37.38 20.41 -27.34
CA VAL A 376 37.76 21.24 -26.17
C VAL A 376 36.61 21.36 -25.16
N GLU A 377 35.37 21.50 -25.63
CA GLU A 377 34.19 21.57 -24.78
C GLU A 377 33.92 20.22 -24.11
N ALA A 378 33.94 19.13 -24.88
CA ALA A 378 33.71 17.77 -24.38
C ALA A 378 34.73 17.37 -23.29
N LEU A 379 36.02 17.58 -23.57
CA LEU A 379 37.10 17.34 -22.61
C LEU A 379 36.97 18.24 -21.37
N GLY A 380 36.61 19.51 -21.55
CA GLY A 380 36.48 20.47 -20.45
C GLY A 380 35.33 20.17 -19.49
N VAL A 381 34.23 19.62 -20.00
CA VAL A 381 33.13 19.13 -19.15
C VAL A 381 33.57 17.89 -18.38
N LEU A 382 34.11 16.88 -19.07
CA LEU A 382 34.45 15.60 -18.44
C LEU A 382 35.65 15.69 -17.49
N ALA A 383 36.60 16.60 -17.73
CA ALA A 383 37.70 16.85 -16.80
C ALA A 383 37.19 17.33 -15.43
N ARG A 384 36.26 18.30 -15.40
CA ARG A 384 35.61 18.79 -14.18
C ARG A 384 34.80 17.71 -13.46
N ILE A 385 34.07 16.89 -14.22
CA ILE A 385 33.34 15.75 -13.66
C ILE A 385 34.31 14.73 -13.04
N ALA A 386 35.44 14.48 -13.69
CA ALA A 386 36.47 13.57 -13.20
C ALA A 386 37.13 14.08 -11.91
N GLU A 387 37.35 15.39 -11.76
CA GLU A 387 37.81 15.98 -10.49
C GLU A 387 36.82 15.71 -9.35
N GLY A 388 35.51 15.85 -9.62
CA GLY A 388 34.48 15.51 -8.63
C GLY A 388 34.44 14.01 -8.30
N LEU A 389 34.56 13.14 -9.31
CA LEU A 389 34.61 11.69 -9.11
C LEU A 389 35.80 11.26 -8.27
N ASP A 390 36.96 11.90 -8.43
CA ASP A 390 38.16 11.59 -7.64
C ASP A 390 37.92 11.80 -6.14
N VAL A 391 37.24 12.89 -5.77
CA VAL A 391 36.82 13.14 -4.38
C VAL A 391 35.88 12.05 -3.87
N ALA A 392 34.92 11.62 -4.69
CA ALA A 392 34.01 10.54 -4.32
C ALA A 392 34.75 9.19 -4.15
N HIS A 393 35.68 8.88 -5.06
CA HIS A 393 36.52 7.68 -5.01
C HIS A 393 37.39 7.67 -3.75
N GLY A 394 37.95 8.82 -3.35
CA GLY A 394 38.72 8.97 -2.12
C GLY A 394 37.91 8.65 -0.84
N LEU A 395 36.59 8.78 -0.88
CA LEU A 395 35.67 8.40 0.19
C LEU A 395 35.05 7.00 0.01
N GLY A 396 35.52 6.24 -0.99
CA GLY A 396 35.07 4.86 -1.25
C GLY A 396 33.74 4.74 -2.01
N PHE A 397 33.27 5.83 -2.63
CA PHE A 397 32.06 5.83 -3.46
C PHE A 397 32.40 5.68 -4.93
N LEU A 398 31.86 4.65 -5.57
CA LEU A 398 31.87 4.50 -7.02
C LEU A 398 30.51 4.94 -7.58
N HIS A 399 30.50 5.61 -8.72
CA HIS A 399 29.29 6.10 -9.35
C HIS A 399 28.46 4.97 -9.98
N ARG A 400 29.12 4.11 -10.78
CA ARG A 400 28.59 2.88 -11.40
C ARG A 400 27.51 3.03 -12.48
N ASP A 401 26.87 4.20 -12.62
CA ASP A 401 25.92 4.49 -13.71
C ASP A 401 26.29 5.81 -14.41
N LEU A 402 27.53 5.96 -14.85
CA LEU A 402 27.93 7.16 -15.60
C LEU A 402 27.27 7.15 -16.98
N LYS A 403 26.64 8.28 -17.32
CA LYS A 403 26.00 8.57 -18.60
C LYS A 403 25.76 10.08 -18.73
N SER A 404 25.60 10.56 -19.94
CA SER A 404 25.33 11.98 -20.23
C SER A 404 24.03 12.49 -19.58
N ASP A 405 23.03 11.63 -19.32
CA ASP A 405 21.81 12.02 -18.59
C ASP A 405 22.07 12.42 -17.13
N ASN A 406 23.14 11.88 -16.52
CA ASN A 406 23.46 12.12 -15.11
C ASN A 406 24.36 13.36 -14.91
N VAL A 407 24.85 13.98 -16.00
CA VAL A 407 25.58 15.25 -15.95
C VAL A 407 24.62 16.37 -16.26
N LEU A 408 24.24 17.14 -15.24
CA LEU A 408 23.36 18.30 -15.37
C LEU A 408 24.15 19.59 -15.26
N PHE A 409 23.52 20.70 -15.61
CA PHE A 409 24.16 22.01 -15.54
C PHE A 409 23.46 22.95 -14.55
N ARG A 410 24.26 23.73 -13.83
CA ARG A 410 23.76 24.90 -13.10
C ARG A 410 23.41 26.02 -14.07
N ALA A 411 22.72 27.04 -13.55
CA ALA A 411 22.32 28.21 -14.32
C ALA A 411 23.51 29.03 -14.86
N ASP A 412 24.68 28.93 -14.22
CA ASP A 412 25.94 29.53 -14.67
C ASP A 412 26.67 28.68 -15.74
N GLY A 413 26.15 27.51 -16.08
CA GLY A 413 26.71 26.61 -17.07
C GLY A 413 27.75 25.62 -16.52
N GLU A 414 28.00 25.59 -15.21
CA GLU A 414 28.92 24.62 -14.61
C GLU A 414 28.32 23.20 -14.62
N PRO A 415 29.09 22.17 -15.04
CA PRO A 415 28.63 20.79 -15.07
C PRO A 415 28.66 20.17 -13.67
N VAL A 416 27.62 19.40 -13.35
CA VAL A 416 27.42 18.76 -12.05
C VAL A 416 27.00 17.31 -12.28
N LEU A 417 27.75 16.37 -11.72
CA LEU A 417 27.40 14.97 -11.71
C LEU A 417 26.35 14.68 -10.64
N THR A 418 25.30 13.99 -11.05
CA THR A 418 24.16 13.61 -10.23
C THR A 418 24.00 12.08 -10.19
N ASP A 419 23.05 11.58 -9.40
CA ASP A 419 22.58 10.19 -9.50
C ASP A 419 23.63 9.10 -9.25
N PHE A 420 24.41 9.26 -8.16
CA PHE A 420 25.12 8.15 -7.56
C PHE A 420 24.14 7.00 -7.31
N SER A 421 24.47 5.81 -7.82
CA SER A 421 23.61 4.64 -7.74
C SER A 421 23.58 4.05 -6.31
N LEU A 422 22.94 4.79 -5.40
CA LEU A 422 22.67 4.47 -3.99
C LEU A 422 21.91 3.16 -3.78
N VAL A 423 21.19 2.67 -4.80
CA VAL A 423 20.25 1.54 -4.62
C VAL A 423 20.85 0.19 -5.05
N LEU A 424 22.02 0.18 -5.69
CA LEU A 424 22.71 -1.07 -6.05
C LEU A 424 23.27 -1.84 -4.83
N ARG A 425 23.36 -1.21 -3.66
CA ARG A 425 23.67 -1.87 -2.38
C ARG A 425 22.41 -2.26 -1.57
N LEU A 426 21.28 -1.62 -1.89
CA LEU A 426 19.96 -1.91 -1.29
C LEU A 426 19.32 -3.18 -1.83
N ARG A 427 19.62 -3.54 -3.07
CA ARG A 427 19.29 -4.85 -3.64
C ARG A 427 20.44 -5.82 -3.41
N ASP A 428 20.09 -7.09 -3.26
CA ASP A 428 21.02 -8.20 -3.03
C ASP A 428 22.32 -8.07 -3.85
N PRO A 429 23.52 -8.29 -3.28
CA PRO A 429 24.77 -8.35 -4.05
C PRO A 429 24.69 -9.31 -5.26
N GLN A 430 23.79 -10.29 -5.20
CA GLN A 430 23.50 -11.26 -6.26
C GLN A 430 22.39 -10.83 -7.24
N ALA A 431 21.57 -9.83 -6.91
CA ALA A 431 20.40 -9.39 -7.69
C ALA A 431 20.72 -8.30 -8.73
N ARG A 432 21.94 -8.30 -9.28
CA ARG A 432 22.34 -7.42 -10.39
C ARG A 432 21.73 -7.83 -11.74
N LEU A 433 21.01 -8.94 -11.77
CA LEU A 433 20.15 -9.34 -12.87
C LEU A 433 18.73 -9.43 -12.31
N THR A 434 17.80 -8.61 -12.79
CA THR A 434 16.38 -8.85 -12.51
C THR A 434 15.96 -10.15 -13.21
N GLU A 435 15.00 -10.89 -12.66
CA GLU A 435 14.32 -12.02 -13.32
C GLU A 435 13.71 -11.66 -14.70
N THR A 436 13.70 -10.37 -15.05
CA THR A 436 13.24 -9.82 -16.33
C THR A 436 14.37 -9.53 -17.33
N GLY A 437 15.63 -9.86 -17.04
CA GLY A 437 16.74 -9.74 -17.99
C GLY A 437 17.14 -8.30 -18.37
N ARG A 438 16.75 -7.29 -17.57
CA ARG A 438 17.21 -5.90 -17.76
C ARG A 438 18.50 -5.70 -16.99
N ALA A 439 19.60 -5.45 -17.70
CA ALA A 439 20.85 -5.01 -17.09
C ALA A 439 20.59 -3.69 -16.33
N PHE A 440 21.18 -3.54 -15.14
CA PHE A 440 21.09 -2.28 -14.39
C PHE A 440 22.06 -1.26 -14.99
N GLY A 441 21.50 -0.22 -15.60
CA GLY A 441 22.23 0.88 -16.25
C GLY A 441 21.98 0.90 -17.75
N THR A 442 22.40 1.96 -18.41
CA THR A 442 22.34 2.02 -19.87
C THR A 442 23.56 1.25 -20.42
N PRO A 443 23.37 0.13 -21.17
CA PRO A 443 24.45 -0.81 -21.52
C PRO A 443 25.63 -0.15 -22.25
N TRP A 444 25.36 0.96 -22.95
CA TRP A 444 26.33 1.69 -23.77
C TRP A 444 27.50 2.31 -22.99
N TYR A 445 27.39 2.48 -21.67
CA TYR A 445 28.43 3.08 -20.82
C TYR A 445 29.09 2.08 -19.86
N MET A 446 28.64 0.82 -19.86
CA MET A 446 29.11 -0.18 -18.90
C MET A 446 30.52 -0.66 -19.22
N SER A 447 31.36 -0.71 -18.19
CA SER A 447 32.70 -1.29 -18.31
C SER A 447 32.65 -2.83 -18.44
N PRO A 448 33.65 -3.46 -19.07
CA PRO A 448 33.73 -4.92 -19.21
C PRO A 448 33.59 -5.68 -17.88
N GLU A 449 34.13 -5.15 -16.79
CA GLU A 449 34.02 -5.75 -15.46
C GLU A 449 32.61 -5.64 -14.85
N GLN A 450 31.86 -4.57 -15.15
CA GLN A 450 30.46 -4.43 -14.74
C GLN A 450 29.58 -5.44 -15.46
N ILE A 451 29.79 -5.60 -16.78
CA ILE A 451 29.07 -6.57 -17.61
C ILE A 451 29.34 -8.01 -17.12
N ARG A 452 30.59 -8.32 -16.75
CA ARG A 452 30.97 -9.61 -16.15
C ARG A 452 30.44 -9.81 -14.73
N GLY A 453 29.80 -8.80 -14.12
CA GLY A 453 29.28 -8.89 -12.76
C GLY A 453 30.36 -8.99 -11.69
N ARG A 454 31.58 -8.49 -11.94
CA ARG A 454 32.67 -8.53 -10.96
C ARG A 454 32.30 -7.81 -9.66
N GLN A 455 32.80 -8.32 -8.54
CA GLN A 455 32.55 -7.71 -7.23
C GLN A 455 33.61 -6.66 -6.86
N ASP A 456 34.81 -6.78 -7.42
CA ASP A 456 35.96 -5.89 -7.22
C ASP A 456 35.98 -4.71 -8.21
N LEU A 457 34.82 -4.06 -8.38
CA LEU A 457 34.75 -2.80 -9.11
C LEU A 457 35.53 -1.72 -8.33
N ASP A 458 36.24 -0.87 -9.05
CA ASP A 458 37.04 0.23 -8.51
C ASP A 458 36.88 1.47 -9.40
N ALA A 459 37.65 2.53 -9.12
CA ALA A 459 37.60 3.81 -9.85
C ALA A 459 37.74 3.65 -11.38
N ARG A 460 38.42 2.59 -11.85
CA ARG A 460 38.71 2.35 -13.27
C ARG A 460 37.46 1.93 -14.05
N SER A 461 36.43 1.46 -13.35
CA SER A 461 35.11 1.22 -13.95
C SER A 461 34.41 2.53 -14.28
N ASP A 462 34.50 3.53 -13.40
CA ASP A 462 33.97 4.88 -13.68
C ASP A 462 34.80 5.60 -14.74
N VAL A 463 36.13 5.41 -14.77
CA VAL A 463 37.00 5.93 -15.84
C VAL A 463 36.57 5.42 -17.22
N TYR A 464 36.19 4.15 -17.33
CA TYR A 464 35.65 3.62 -18.59
C TYR A 464 34.35 4.34 -18.97
N GLY A 465 33.45 4.58 -18.02
CA GLY A 465 32.22 5.34 -18.24
C GLY A 465 32.49 6.77 -18.71
N LEU A 466 33.49 7.45 -18.16
CA LEU A 466 33.95 8.76 -18.66
C LEU A 466 34.46 8.68 -20.11
N GLY A 467 35.18 7.62 -20.47
CA GLY A 467 35.61 7.36 -21.84
C GLY A 467 34.44 7.15 -22.80
N ALA A 468 33.45 6.34 -22.42
CA ALA A 468 32.25 6.11 -23.22
C ALA A 468 31.41 7.39 -23.39
N MET A 469 31.32 8.23 -22.35
CA MET A 469 30.74 9.56 -22.45
C MET A 469 31.55 10.44 -23.39
N LEU A 470 32.89 10.46 -23.30
CA LEU A 470 33.73 11.24 -24.22
C LEU A 470 33.51 10.82 -25.67
N TYR A 471 33.41 9.51 -25.95
CA TYR A 471 33.05 8.98 -27.27
C TYR A 471 31.71 9.56 -27.75
N GLU A 472 30.67 9.52 -26.92
CA GLU A 472 29.36 10.10 -27.21
C GLU A 472 29.45 11.59 -27.52
N LEU A 473 30.14 12.37 -26.69
CA LEU A 473 30.27 13.81 -26.90
C LEU A 473 31.01 14.13 -28.20
N LEU A 474 32.00 13.33 -28.58
CA LEU A 474 32.80 13.54 -29.79
C LEU A 474 32.10 13.07 -31.06
N THR A 475 31.23 12.06 -30.99
CA THR A 475 30.62 11.43 -32.18
C THR A 475 29.12 11.72 -32.30
N GLY A 476 28.49 12.20 -31.23
CA GLY A 476 27.06 12.47 -31.13
C GLY A 476 26.22 11.28 -30.65
N ALA A 477 26.82 10.10 -30.48
CA ALA A 477 26.12 8.91 -30.01
C ALA A 477 27.07 7.98 -29.24
N PRO A 478 26.58 7.23 -28.22
CA PRO A 478 27.45 6.38 -27.43
C PRO A 478 28.00 5.19 -28.25
N PRO A 479 29.08 4.54 -27.77
CA PRO A 479 29.66 3.42 -28.48
C PRO A 479 28.64 2.29 -28.64
N TYR A 480 28.61 1.68 -29.84
CA TYR A 480 27.73 0.55 -30.19
C TYR A 480 26.21 0.84 -30.14
N HIS A 481 25.78 2.09 -30.06
CA HIS A 481 24.36 2.48 -29.93
C HIS A 481 23.42 1.95 -31.03
N ASP A 482 23.98 1.60 -32.19
CA ASP A 482 23.30 1.10 -33.38
C ASP A 482 23.05 -0.41 -33.34
N LEU A 483 23.63 -1.12 -32.36
CA LEU A 483 23.50 -2.56 -32.21
C LEU A 483 22.41 -2.94 -31.20
N PRO A 484 21.88 -4.17 -31.25
CA PRO A 484 21.07 -4.71 -30.16
C PRO A 484 21.88 -4.79 -28.85
N GLU A 485 21.23 -4.58 -27.71
CA GLU A 485 21.88 -4.55 -26.38
C GLU A 485 22.78 -5.77 -26.11
N ALA A 486 22.30 -6.98 -26.39
CA ALA A 486 23.09 -8.20 -26.15
C ALA A 486 24.36 -8.26 -27.03
N GLU A 487 24.29 -7.75 -28.25
CA GLU A 487 25.43 -7.72 -29.17
C GLU A 487 26.45 -6.65 -28.75
N ALA A 488 25.98 -5.48 -28.34
CA ALA A 488 26.84 -4.42 -27.84
C ALA A 488 27.59 -4.82 -26.57
N LEU A 489 26.90 -5.47 -25.62
CA LEU A 489 27.54 -6.03 -24.43
C LEU A 489 28.60 -7.08 -24.80
N ALA A 490 28.32 -7.94 -25.80
CA ALA A 490 29.31 -8.89 -26.29
C ALA A 490 30.55 -8.20 -26.87
N LYS A 491 30.37 -7.15 -27.69
CA LYS A 491 31.47 -6.37 -28.26
C LYS A 491 32.32 -5.67 -27.20
N VAL A 492 31.72 -5.08 -26.18
CA VAL A 492 32.48 -4.50 -25.05
C VAL A 492 33.38 -5.56 -24.38
N LEU A 493 32.97 -6.83 -24.36
CA LEU A 493 33.74 -7.91 -23.78
C LEU A 493 34.82 -8.49 -24.72
N SER A 494 34.61 -8.47 -26.04
CA SER A 494 35.44 -9.16 -27.04
C SER A 494 36.32 -8.25 -27.88
N ASP A 495 35.85 -7.06 -28.23
CA ASP A 495 36.45 -6.18 -29.23
C ASP A 495 37.27 -5.08 -28.56
N GLU A 496 38.10 -4.39 -29.35
CA GLU A 496 38.68 -3.11 -28.94
C GLU A 496 37.62 -2.00 -29.03
N ALA A 497 37.83 -0.93 -28.28
CA ALA A 497 36.93 0.23 -28.31
C ALA A 497 36.89 0.83 -29.72
N PRO A 498 35.71 1.22 -30.23
CA PRO A 498 35.61 1.84 -31.55
C PRO A 498 36.38 3.17 -31.55
N GLU A 499 37.08 3.43 -32.65
CA GLU A 499 37.84 4.67 -32.86
C GLU A 499 36.87 5.82 -33.18
N PRO A 500 36.80 6.88 -32.35
CA PRO A 500 35.99 8.06 -32.66
C PRO A 500 36.34 8.65 -34.03
N GLY A 501 37.63 8.69 -34.39
CA GLY A 501 38.11 9.24 -35.67
C GLY A 501 37.61 8.47 -36.89
N ALA A 502 37.31 7.17 -36.75
CA ALA A 502 36.70 6.37 -37.81
C ALA A 502 35.23 6.76 -38.09
N VAL A 503 34.53 7.31 -37.10
CA VAL A 503 33.18 7.86 -37.25
C VAL A 503 33.22 9.30 -37.74
N ARG A 504 34.13 10.12 -37.19
CA ARG A 504 34.26 11.53 -37.51
C ARG A 504 35.74 11.93 -37.63
N GLY A 505 36.23 12.03 -38.87
CA GLY A 505 37.66 12.24 -39.15
C GLY A 505 38.24 13.62 -38.80
N ASP A 506 37.41 14.56 -38.32
CA ASP A 506 37.86 15.87 -37.83
C ASP A 506 38.15 15.88 -36.32
N ILE A 507 37.98 14.75 -35.63
CA ILE A 507 38.29 14.61 -34.20
C ILE A 507 39.81 14.74 -34.01
N PRO A 508 40.28 15.66 -33.14
CA PRO A 508 41.70 15.78 -32.88
C PRO A 508 42.27 14.53 -32.20
N LEU A 509 43.45 14.11 -32.65
CA LEU A 509 44.14 12.91 -32.15
C LEU A 509 44.33 12.92 -30.62
N ALA A 510 44.59 14.09 -30.02
CA ALA A 510 44.74 14.22 -28.57
C ALA A 510 43.46 13.81 -27.81
N ALA A 511 42.28 14.18 -28.32
CA ALA A 511 41.00 13.81 -27.71
C ALA A 511 40.68 12.32 -27.91
N GLU A 512 41.00 11.79 -29.09
CA GLU A 512 40.85 10.36 -29.42
C GLU A 512 41.72 9.47 -28.52
N ILE A 513 42.99 9.83 -28.29
CA ILE A 513 43.89 9.10 -27.39
C ILE A 513 43.32 9.06 -25.97
N VAL A 514 42.79 10.17 -25.46
CA VAL A 514 42.16 10.21 -24.13
C VAL A 514 40.96 9.27 -24.07
N CYS A 515 40.10 9.31 -25.09
CA CYS A 515 38.91 8.47 -25.19
C CYS A 515 39.25 6.98 -25.21
N LEU A 516 40.11 6.55 -26.14
CA LEU A 516 40.46 5.14 -26.34
C LEU A 516 41.20 4.56 -25.13
N ARG A 517 42.10 5.34 -24.51
CA ARG A 517 42.79 4.89 -23.30
C ARG A 517 41.83 4.70 -22.13
N ALA A 518 40.87 5.61 -21.94
CA ALA A 518 39.86 5.47 -20.89
C ALA A 518 38.98 4.23 -21.11
N MET A 519 38.65 3.92 -22.38
CA MET A 519 37.84 2.77 -22.79
C MET A 519 38.62 1.46 -23.01
N ALA A 520 39.90 1.40 -22.63
CA ALA A 520 40.69 0.19 -22.83
C ALA A 520 40.03 -1.02 -22.15
N ARG A 521 39.92 -2.15 -22.85
CA ARG A 521 39.26 -3.34 -22.30
C ARG A 521 39.96 -3.85 -21.03
N ASP A 522 41.29 -3.89 -21.07
CA ASP A 522 42.11 -4.15 -19.89
C ASP A 522 42.13 -2.92 -18.97
N ARG A 523 41.71 -3.12 -17.72
CA ARG A 523 41.64 -2.04 -16.73
C ARG A 523 43.01 -1.52 -16.31
N GLU A 524 44.07 -2.33 -16.42
CA GLU A 524 45.44 -1.88 -16.14
C GLU A 524 45.97 -0.94 -17.22
N ALA A 525 45.42 -0.99 -18.44
CA ALA A 525 45.78 -0.09 -19.53
C ALA A 525 45.08 1.28 -19.46
N ARG A 526 44.04 1.42 -18.60
CA ARG A 526 43.28 2.66 -18.43
C ARG A 526 44.04 3.71 -17.60
N TYR A 527 43.45 4.88 -17.46
CA TYR A 527 43.79 5.77 -16.35
C TYR A 527 43.42 5.08 -15.03
N GLN A 528 44.34 5.09 -14.07
CA GLN A 528 44.19 4.32 -12.83
C GLN A 528 43.23 4.99 -11.82
N ASP A 529 42.99 6.28 -11.97
CA ASP A 529 42.07 7.08 -11.16
C ASP A 529 41.42 8.20 -12.01
N ALA A 530 40.39 8.83 -11.46
CA ALA A 530 39.67 9.90 -12.13
C ALA A 530 40.54 11.17 -12.27
N ALA A 531 41.42 11.45 -11.30
CA ALA A 531 42.37 12.57 -11.42
C ALA A 531 43.34 12.41 -12.60
N ALA A 532 43.79 11.21 -12.92
CA ALA A 532 44.65 10.92 -14.06
C ALA A 532 43.93 11.14 -15.38
N PHE A 533 42.65 10.76 -15.47
CA PHE A 533 41.81 11.11 -16.61
C PHE A 533 41.66 12.63 -16.74
N ALA A 534 41.36 13.34 -15.66
CA ALA A 534 41.21 14.80 -15.66
C ALA A 534 42.49 15.51 -16.15
N ARG A 535 43.66 15.11 -15.63
CA ARG A 535 44.96 15.66 -16.08
C ARG A 535 45.19 15.43 -17.57
N ALA A 536 44.89 14.23 -18.08
CA ALA A 536 45.04 13.92 -19.49
C ALA A 536 44.09 14.74 -20.36
N ALA A 537 42.84 14.93 -19.92
CA ALA A 537 41.87 15.77 -20.61
C ALA A 537 42.30 17.25 -20.65
N PHE A 538 42.78 17.81 -19.53
CA PHE A 538 43.32 19.17 -19.51
C PHE A 538 44.58 19.33 -20.36
N GLN A 539 45.45 18.32 -20.38
CA GLN A 539 46.60 18.34 -21.28
C GLN A 539 46.17 18.35 -22.74
N ALA A 540 45.22 17.50 -23.12
CA ALA A 540 44.68 17.48 -24.48
C ALA A 540 44.04 18.83 -24.86
N ILE A 541 43.32 19.49 -23.95
CA ILE A 541 42.79 20.84 -24.19
C ILE A 541 43.93 21.83 -24.52
N ARG A 542 45.01 21.81 -23.75
CA ARG A 542 46.16 22.70 -23.98
C ARG A 542 46.90 22.45 -25.29
N GLU A 543 46.80 21.25 -25.85
CA GLU A 543 47.36 20.92 -27.17
C GLU A 543 46.47 21.42 -28.32
N LEU A 544 45.19 21.69 -28.05
CA LEU A 544 44.19 22.13 -29.04
C LEU A 544 43.96 23.64 -29.06
N THR A 545 44.42 24.36 -28.02
CA THR A 545 44.30 25.82 -27.85
C THR A 545 45.65 26.48 -27.88
#